data_AF-A0A8C8SNJ0-F1
#
_entry.id   AF-A0A8C8SNJ0-F1
#
_cell.length_a   1.000
_cell.length_b   1.000
_cell.length_c   1.000
_cell.angle_alpha   90.00
_cell.angle_beta   90.00
_cell.angle_gamma   90.00
#
_symmetry.space_group_name_H-M   'P 1'
#
loop_
_entity.id
_entity.type
_entity.pdbx_description
1 polymer ?
#
loop_
_entity_poly.entity_id
_entity_poly.type
_entity_poly.pdbx_seq_one_letter_code
_entity_poly.pdbx_strand_id
1 'polypeptide(L)'
;MPRWAECFFPANGAHSVYILEDSIVDPQNQTMTTFTWNINHARLMAVEERCLYHVNPENSNCTEVRREAWVSSSLFGISRAIQEFGLGRFKSNVTKSIKGFEHVLAKMQGEALSRTWVDTAKKAKDTALAATEKAKDLASKASTKKKQQYG
;
A
#
# COMPACT_ATOMS: atom_id res chain seq x y z
N MET A 1 -8.55 24.20 -10.99
CA MET A 1 -8.28 23.94 -12.43
C MET A 1 -7.32 24.99 -12.95
N PRO A 2 -6.69 24.87 -14.13
CA PRO A 2 -5.88 25.97 -14.66
C PRO A 2 -6.79 27.13 -15.07
N ARG A 3 -6.33 28.38 -14.94
CA ARG A 3 -7.18 29.57 -15.17
C ARG A 3 -7.83 29.61 -16.55
N TRP A 4 -7.15 29.12 -17.59
CA TRP A 4 -7.72 29.04 -18.94
C TRP A 4 -8.93 28.09 -19.03
N ALA A 5 -9.00 27.06 -18.16
CA ALA A 5 -10.07 26.08 -18.19
C ALA A 5 -11.38 26.61 -17.58
N GLU A 6 -11.31 27.64 -16.74
CA GLU A 6 -12.47 28.21 -16.03
C GLU A 6 -13.56 28.72 -16.97
N CYS A 7 -13.17 29.20 -18.17
CA CYS A 7 -14.11 29.66 -19.21
C CYS A 7 -15.00 28.52 -19.77
N PHE A 8 -14.58 27.26 -19.64
CA PHE A 8 -15.29 26.10 -20.20
C PHE A 8 -16.24 25.42 -19.21
N PHE A 9 -16.28 25.89 -17.96
CA PHE A 9 -17.17 25.37 -16.94
C PHE A 9 -18.25 26.39 -16.58
N PRO A 10 -19.51 25.97 -16.40
CA PRO A 10 -20.54 26.84 -15.85
C PRO A 10 -20.09 27.38 -14.48
N ALA A 11 -20.34 28.67 -14.21
CA ALA A 11 -19.94 29.35 -12.98
C ALA A 11 -20.43 28.66 -11.68
N ASN A 12 -21.44 27.78 -11.78
CA ASN A 12 -22.06 27.06 -10.66
C ASN A 12 -21.79 25.53 -10.70
N GLY A 13 -20.85 25.06 -11.55
CA GLY A 13 -20.56 23.64 -11.70
C GLY A 13 -19.78 23.06 -10.52
N ALA A 14 -20.25 21.94 -9.96
CA ALA A 14 -19.55 21.22 -8.89
C ALA A 14 -18.08 20.95 -9.25
N HIS A 15 -17.17 21.46 -8.41
CA HIS A 15 -15.71 21.38 -8.59
C HIS A 15 -15.12 19.98 -8.36
N SER A 16 -15.95 19.01 -7.97
CA SER A 16 -15.50 17.64 -7.71
C SER A 16 -15.38 16.85 -9.00
N VAL A 17 -14.28 16.12 -9.11
CA VAL A 17 -14.10 15.10 -10.14
C VAL A 17 -14.45 13.76 -9.51
N TYR A 18 -15.34 13.01 -10.15
CA TYR A 18 -15.65 11.65 -9.76
C TYR A 18 -14.78 10.70 -10.57
N ILE A 19 -14.10 9.80 -9.86
CA ILE A 19 -13.19 8.82 -10.41
C ILE A 19 -13.77 7.44 -10.12
N LEU A 20 -13.78 6.58 -11.13
CA LEU A 20 -14.09 5.17 -10.98
C LEU A 20 -12.79 4.38 -11.10
N GLU A 21 -12.61 3.40 -10.22
CA GLU A 21 -11.49 2.48 -10.23
C GLU A 21 -12.03 1.05 -10.27
N ASP A 22 -11.73 0.34 -11.34
CA ASP A 22 -11.97 -1.10 -11.47
C ASP A 22 -10.66 -1.84 -11.21
N SER A 23 -10.71 -2.87 -10.36
CA SER A 23 -9.54 -3.68 -10.03
C SER A 23 -9.85 -5.17 -10.15
N ILE A 24 -8.89 -5.91 -10.69
CA ILE A 24 -8.93 -7.37 -10.79
C ILE A 24 -7.68 -7.90 -10.10
N VAL A 25 -7.87 -8.76 -9.11
CA VAL A 25 -6.79 -9.43 -8.38
C VAL A 25 -6.82 -10.90 -8.73
N ASP A 26 -5.70 -11.42 -9.20
CA ASP A 26 -5.48 -12.85 -9.45
C ASP A 26 -4.40 -13.38 -8.49
N PRO A 27 -4.80 -14.02 -7.38
CA PRO A 27 -3.86 -14.58 -6.41
C PRO A 27 -3.04 -15.75 -6.95
N GLN A 28 -3.55 -16.50 -7.94
CA GLN A 28 -2.86 -17.66 -8.49
C GLN A 28 -1.66 -17.22 -9.32
N ASN A 29 -1.86 -16.22 -10.17
CA ASN A 29 -0.80 -15.64 -10.99
C ASN A 29 -0.05 -14.49 -10.29
N GLN A 30 -0.44 -14.13 -9.06
CA GLN A 30 0.12 -13.02 -8.29
C GLN A 30 0.13 -11.70 -9.08
N THR A 31 -0.98 -11.43 -9.78
CA THR A 31 -1.14 -10.20 -10.54
C THR A 31 -2.31 -9.39 -10.02
N MET A 32 -2.21 -8.08 -10.14
CA MET A 32 -3.33 -7.17 -9.95
C MET A 32 -3.33 -6.18 -11.10
N THR A 33 -4.50 -5.94 -11.70
CA THR A 33 -4.68 -4.91 -12.71
C THR A 33 -5.70 -3.91 -12.20
N THR A 34 -5.38 -2.63 -12.34
CA THR A 34 -6.28 -1.52 -12.00
C THR A 34 -6.51 -0.67 -13.24
N PHE A 35 -7.74 -0.23 -13.42
CA PHE A 35 -8.17 0.74 -14.42
C PHE A 35 -8.88 1.88 -13.72
N THR A 36 -8.40 3.10 -13.92
CA THR A 36 -8.92 4.28 -13.23
C THR A 36 -9.26 5.35 -14.26
N TRP A 37 -10.47 5.91 -14.20
CA TRP A 37 -10.85 6.99 -15.10
C TRP A 37 -11.85 7.97 -14.49
N ASN A 38 -11.87 9.21 -14.99
CA ASN A 38 -12.88 10.18 -14.59
C ASN A 38 -14.20 9.99 -15.34
N ILE A 39 -15.31 9.89 -14.59
CA ILE A 39 -16.65 9.68 -15.15
C ILE A 39 -17.38 11.00 -15.46
N ASN A 40 -17.00 12.08 -14.79
CA ASN A 40 -17.49 13.43 -15.08
C ASN A 40 -16.38 14.29 -15.69
N HIS A 41 -16.77 15.38 -16.36
CA HIS A 41 -15.85 16.33 -17.02
C HIS A 41 -15.01 15.74 -18.18
N ALA A 42 -15.28 14.50 -18.62
CA ALA A 42 -14.60 13.81 -19.72
C ALA A 42 -14.65 14.58 -21.05
N ARG A 43 -15.69 15.40 -21.26
CA ARG A 43 -15.78 16.29 -22.43
C ARG A 43 -14.61 17.29 -22.47
N LEU A 44 -14.24 17.87 -21.33
CA LEU A 44 -13.07 18.76 -21.24
C LEU A 44 -11.79 17.93 -21.31
N MET A 45 -11.64 16.95 -20.42
CA MET A 45 -10.47 16.10 -20.34
C MET A 45 -10.86 14.74 -19.79
N ALA A 46 -10.57 13.69 -20.55
CA ALA A 46 -10.64 12.32 -20.07
C ALA A 46 -9.21 11.84 -19.76
N VAL A 47 -9.05 11.26 -18.58
CA VAL A 47 -7.83 10.65 -18.10
C VAL A 47 -8.16 9.21 -17.75
N GLU A 48 -7.49 8.28 -18.41
CA GLU A 48 -7.57 6.85 -18.16
C GLU A 48 -6.18 6.38 -17.74
N GLU A 49 -6.08 5.67 -16.62
CA GLU A 49 -4.84 5.06 -16.13
C GLU A 49 -5.03 3.55 -16.03
N ARG A 50 -4.04 2.79 -16.50
CA ARG A 50 -3.92 1.35 -16.27
C ARG A 50 -2.65 1.08 -15.49
N CYS A 51 -2.76 0.38 -14.37
CA CYS A 51 -1.60 -0.19 -13.68
C CYS A 51 -1.69 -1.71 -13.62
N LEU A 52 -0.64 -2.38 -14.10
CA LEU A 52 -0.40 -3.80 -13.92
C LEU A 52 0.67 -4.01 -12.85
N TYR A 53 0.31 -4.74 -11.81
CA TYR A 53 1.18 -5.14 -10.72
C TYR A 53 1.48 -6.63 -10.90
N HIS A 54 2.75 -6.99 -10.89
CA HIS A 54 3.18 -8.39 -10.93
C HIS A 54 4.50 -8.58 -10.18
N VAL A 55 4.83 -9.82 -9.86
CA VAL A 55 6.13 -10.15 -9.28
C VAL A 55 7.23 -9.86 -10.31
N ASN A 56 8.29 -9.18 -9.88
CA ASN A 56 9.41 -8.86 -10.75
C ASN A 56 10.13 -10.17 -11.17
N PRO A 57 10.35 -10.39 -12.48
CA PRO A 57 10.94 -11.64 -12.98
C PRO A 57 12.41 -11.83 -12.58
N GLU A 58 13.14 -10.76 -12.31
CA GLU A 58 14.55 -10.78 -11.88
C GLU A 58 14.68 -10.85 -10.35
N ASN A 59 13.69 -10.36 -9.62
CA ASN A 59 13.67 -10.35 -8.15
C ASN A 59 12.27 -10.67 -7.61
N SER A 60 12.06 -11.92 -7.21
CA SER A 60 10.79 -12.41 -6.67
C SER A 60 10.34 -11.76 -5.36
N ASN A 61 11.22 -11.02 -4.67
CA ASN A 61 10.87 -10.23 -3.49
C ASN A 61 10.37 -8.82 -3.82
N CYS A 62 10.35 -8.44 -5.09
CA CYS A 62 9.93 -7.12 -5.56
C CYS A 62 8.65 -7.22 -6.39
N THR A 63 7.78 -6.22 -6.26
CA THR A 63 6.62 -6.05 -7.15
C THR A 63 6.97 -5.00 -8.21
N GLU A 64 6.94 -5.39 -9.47
CA GLU A 64 7.03 -4.46 -10.59
C GLU A 64 5.64 -3.88 -10.88
N VAL A 65 5.59 -2.57 -11.14
CA VAL A 65 4.35 -1.87 -11.50
C VAL A 65 4.52 -1.22 -12.86
N ARG A 66 3.78 -1.70 -13.85
CA ARG A 66 3.70 -1.09 -15.18
C ARG A 66 2.50 -0.17 -15.23
N ARG A 67 2.75 1.12 -15.45
CA ARG A 67 1.71 2.16 -15.48
C ARG A 67 1.66 2.80 -16.86
N GLU A 68 0.46 2.88 -17.40
CA GLU A 68 0.13 3.56 -18.66
C GLU A 68 -1.00 4.54 -18.40
N ALA A 69 -1.01 5.67 -19.12
CA ALA A 69 -2.11 6.62 -19.04
C ALA A 69 -2.39 7.26 -20.38
N TRP A 70 -3.67 7.52 -20.62
CA TRP A 70 -4.18 8.20 -21.80
C TRP A 70 -4.89 9.48 -21.36
N VAL A 71 -4.50 10.58 -21.98
CA VAL A 71 -5.13 11.89 -21.77
C VAL A 71 -5.73 12.35 -23.08
N SER A 72 -7.05 12.48 -23.12
CA SER A 72 -7.78 12.90 -24.31
C SER A 72 -8.70 14.09 -24.01
N SER A 73 -9.09 14.81 -25.06
CA SER A 73 -10.02 15.94 -24.96
C SER A 73 -10.88 16.02 -26.22
N SER A 74 -12.16 16.29 -26.04
CA SER A 74 -13.10 16.50 -27.16
C SER A 74 -13.19 17.97 -27.60
N LEU A 75 -12.46 18.89 -26.95
CA LEU A 75 -12.47 20.31 -27.27
C LEU A 75 -11.44 20.65 -28.35
N PHE A 76 -11.94 20.82 -29.56
CA PHE A 76 -11.15 21.25 -30.71
C PHE A 76 -10.56 22.65 -30.50
N GLY A 77 -9.30 22.85 -30.87
CA GLY A 77 -8.60 24.15 -30.77
C GLY A 77 -7.78 24.37 -29.49
N ILE A 78 -8.06 23.65 -28.40
CA ILE A 78 -7.29 23.71 -27.14
C ILE A 78 -6.80 22.35 -26.63
N SER A 79 -7.03 21.29 -27.41
CA SER A 79 -6.67 19.91 -27.06
C SER A 79 -5.20 19.76 -26.64
N ARG A 80 -4.27 20.43 -27.33
CA ARG A 80 -2.84 20.41 -26.99
C ARG A 80 -2.55 20.99 -25.60
N ALA A 81 -3.14 22.13 -25.26
CA ALA A 81 -2.96 22.74 -23.94
C ALA A 81 -3.52 21.86 -22.82
N ILE A 82 -4.65 21.19 -23.09
CA ILE A 82 -5.25 20.22 -22.17
C ILE A 82 -4.34 19.00 -21.98
N GLN A 83 -3.79 18.46 -23.07
CA GLN A 83 -2.88 17.31 -23.03
C GLN A 83 -1.59 17.63 -22.28
N GLU A 84 -0.96 18.78 -22.55
CA GLU A 84 0.27 19.21 -21.85
C GLU A 84 -0.01 19.41 -20.35
N PHE A 85 -1.15 20.02 -20.01
CA PHE A 85 -1.61 20.15 -18.63
C PHE A 85 -1.84 18.80 -17.94
N GLY A 86 -2.56 17.89 -18.62
CA GLY A 86 -2.85 16.55 -18.12
C GLY A 86 -1.58 15.72 -17.93
N LEU A 87 -0.62 15.80 -18.86
CA LEU A 87 0.68 15.15 -18.76
C LEU A 87 1.49 15.67 -17.56
N GLY A 88 1.54 16.99 -17.36
CA GLY A 88 2.21 17.59 -16.19
C GLY A 88 1.59 17.13 -14.88
N ARG A 89 0.25 17.07 -14.82
CA ARG A 89 -0.51 16.52 -13.67
C ARG A 89 -0.20 15.05 -13.45
N PHE A 90 -0.22 14.24 -14.51
CA PHE A 90 0.05 12.81 -14.43
C PHE A 90 1.44 12.54 -13.84
N LYS A 91 2.49 13.21 -14.33
CA LYS A 91 3.86 13.07 -13.78
C LYS A 91 3.92 13.38 -12.28
N SER A 92 3.25 14.46 -11.84
CA SER A 92 3.17 14.80 -10.41
C SER A 92 2.41 13.75 -9.60
N ASN A 93 1.32 13.23 -10.16
CA ASN A 93 0.48 12.23 -9.51
C ASN A 93 1.21 10.90 -9.36
N VAL A 94 1.98 10.44 -10.35
CA VAL A 94 2.80 9.22 -10.24
C VAL A 94 3.71 9.27 -9.02
N THR A 95 4.44 10.39 -8.84
CA THR A 95 5.33 10.55 -7.67
C THR A 95 4.57 10.54 -6.34
N LYS A 96 3.38 11.13 -6.29
CA LYS A 96 2.53 11.12 -5.09
C LYS A 96 1.98 9.73 -4.80
N SER A 97 1.53 9.01 -5.82
CA SER A 97 1.01 7.65 -5.69
C SER A 97 2.09 6.70 -5.17
N ILE A 98 3.31 6.77 -5.70
CA ILE A 98 4.44 5.96 -5.21
C ILE A 98 4.71 6.26 -3.73
N LYS A 99 4.88 7.55 -3.36
CA LYS A 99 5.15 7.95 -1.97
C LYS A 99 4.03 7.55 -1.01
N GLY A 100 2.77 7.69 -1.43
CA GLY A 100 1.61 7.28 -0.63
C GLY A 100 1.57 5.77 -0.43
N PHE A 101 1.85 5.01 -1.48
CA PHE A 101 1.90 3.55 -1.43
C PHE A 101 3.02 3.06 -0.50
N GLU A 102 4.24 3.60 -0.65
CA GLU A 102 5.38 3.31 0.23
C GLU A 102 5.06 3.63 1.70
N HIS A 103 4.43 4.78 1.96
CA HIS A 103 4.04 5.18 3.30
C HIS A 103 3.07 4.18 3.96
N VAL A 104 2.04 3.75 3.22
CA VAL A 104 1.05 2.78 3.72
C VAL A 104 1.70 1.40 3.90
N LEU A 105 2.53 0.94 2.96
CA LEU A 105 3.26 -0.33 3.09
C LEU A 105 4.18 -0.33 4.32
N ALA A 106 4.96 0.72 4.52
CA ALA A 106 5.84 0.84 5.69
C ALA A 106 5.05 0.82 6.99
N LYS A 107 3.88 1.47 7.04
CA LYS A 107 2.98 1.43 8.21
C LYS A 107 2.43 0.02 8.44
N MET A 108 1.93 -0.64 7.40
CA MET A 108 1.38 -2.01 7.50
C MET A 108 2.46 -3.02 7.92
N GLN A 109 3.67 -2.91 7.37
CA GLN A 109 4.79 -3.78 7.72
C GLN A 109 5.37 -3.46 9.09
N GLY A 110 5.39 -2.21 9.52
CA GLY A 110 5.75 -1.80 10.88
C GLY A 110 4.75 -2.30 11.92
N GLU A 111 3.45 -2.29 11.62
CA GLU A 111 2.41 -2.90 12.46
C GLU A 111 2.51 -4.44 12.47
N ALA A 112 2.82 -5.07 11.33
CA ALA A 112 3.02 -6.52 11.22
C ALA A 112 4.29 -6.98 11.96
N LEU A 113 5.39 -6.25 11.83
CA LEU A 113 6.60 -6.46 12.61
C LEU A 113 6.32 -6.21 14.09
N SER A 114 5.65 -5.12 14.48
CA SER A 114 5.30 -4.84 15.87
C SER A 114 4.51 -5.99 16.52
N ARG A 115 3.51 -6.56 15.83
CA ARG A 115 2.80 -7.76 16.31
C ARG A 115 3.73 -8.97 16.44
N THR A 116 4.55 -9.24 15.43
CA THR A 116 5.50 -10.37 15.42
C THR A 116 6.56 -10.24 16.52
N TRP A 117 7.11 -9.05 16.74
CA TRP A 117 8.09 -8.76 17.79
C TRP A 117 7.46 -8.86 19.19
N VAL A 118 6.23 -8.34 19.38
CA VAL A 118 5.49 -8.44 20.65
C VAL A 118 5.17 -9.91 20.98
N ASP A 119 4.74 -10.70 19.99
CA ASP A 119 4.45 -12.12 20.19
C ASP A 119 5.72 -12.94 20.45
N THR A 120 6.82 -12.64 19.75
CA THR A 120 8.11 -13.28 19.98
C THR A 120 8.69 -12.93 21.34
N ALA A 121 8.62 -11.65 21.74
CA ALA A 121 9.08 -11.19 23.06
C ALA A 121 8.24 -11.78 24.20
N LYS A 122 6.92 -11.89 24.02
CA LYS A 122 6.02 -12.53 24.99
C LYS A 122 6.34 -14.02 25.14
N LYS A 123 6.50 -14.74 24.02
CA LYS A 123 6.85 -16.16 24.01
C LYS A 123 8.22 -16.44 24.64
N ALA A 124 9.21 -15.58 24.37
CA ALA A 124 10.53 -15.67 24.99
C ALA A 124 10.47 -15.44 26.51
N LYS A 125 9.68 -14.45 26.96
CA LYS A 125 9.46 -14.16 28.38
C LYS A 125 8.78 -15.33 29.10
N ASP A 126 7.73 -15.90 28.52
CA ASP A 126 7.00 -17.04 29.10
C ASP A 126 7.88 -18.29 29.17
N THR A 127 8.73 -18.52 28.16
CA THR A 127 9.68 -19.64 28.14
C THR A 127 10.77 -19.48 29.21
N ALA A 128 11.30 -18.27 29.39
CA ALA A 128 12.28 -17.97 30.45
C ALA A 128 11.69 -18.14 31.86
N LEU A 129 10.43 -17.75 32.03
CA LEU A 129 9.71 -17.89 33.31
C LEU A 129 9.46 -19.37 33.63
N ALA A 130 9.04 -20.16 32.64
CA ALA A 130 8.87 -21.61 32.79
C ALA A 130 10.19 -22.35 33.08
N ALA A 131 11.30 -21.93 32.47
CA ALA A 131 12.63 -22.49 32.76
C ALA A 131 13.09 -22.15 34.18
N THR A 132 12.80 -20.93 34.64
CA THR A 132 13.15 -20.47 35.99
C THR A 132 12.38 -21.23 37.07
N GLU A 133 11.08 -21.43 36.89
CA GLU A 133 10.26 -22.20 37.82
C GLU A 133 10.67 -23.69 37.84
N LYS A 134 10.94 -24.30 36.68
CA LYS A 134 11.50 -25.67 36.62
C LYS A 134 12.84 -25.79 37.37
N ALA A 135 13.71 -24.79 37.26
CA ALA A 135 14.99 -24.79 37.97
C ALA A 135 14.82 -24.70 39.50
N LYS A 136 13.87 -23.87 39.98
CA LYS A 136 13.52 -23.78 41.40
C LYS A 136 12.94 -25.10 41.93
N ASP A 137 12.07 -25.76 41.17
CA ASP A 137 11.50 -27.07 41.53
C ASP A 137 12.55 -28.18 41.59
N LEU A 138 13.53 -28.17 40.69
CA LEU A 138 14.65 -29.10 40.71
C LEU A 138 15.56 -28.85 41.92
N ALA A 139 15.84 -27.59 42.25
CA ALA A 139 16.66 -27.21 43.39
C ALA A 139 16.01 -27.56 44.74
N SER A 140 14.68 -27.38 44.87
CA SER A 140 13.92 -27.76 46.07
C SER A 140 13.84 -29.29 46.24
N LYS A 141 13.66 -30.04 45.15
CA LYS A 141 13.73 -31.52 45.16
C LYS A 141 15.11 -32.05 45.53
N ALA A 142 16.19 -31.42 45.03
CA ALA A 142 17.57 -31.80 45.34
C ALA A 142 17.94 -31.53 46.81
N SER A 143 17.48 -30.41 47.37
CA SER A 143 17.70 -30.05 48.78
C SER A 143 16.90 -30.94 49.76
N THR A 144 15.73 -31.44 49.34
CA THR A 144 14.94 -32.38 50.15
C THR A 144 15.56 -33.78 50.21
N LYS A 145 16.14 -34.28 49.10
CA LYS A 145 16.90 -35.54 49.09
C LYS A 145 18.14 -35.51 49.98
N LYS A 146 18.83 -34.36 50.08
CA LYS A 146 20.03 -34.22 50.92
C LYS A 146 19.73 -34.31 52.43
N LYS A 147 18.51 -33.99 52.86
CA LYS A 147 18.07 -34.11 54.27
C LYS A 147 17.66 -35.52 54.69
N GLN A 148 17.26 -36.38 53.75
CA GLN A 148 16.89 -37.78 54.04
C GLN A 148 18.10 -38.74 54.10
N GLN A 149 19.29 -38.29 53.70
CA GLN A 149 20.49 -39.12 53.62
C GLN A 149 21.39 -39.05 54.87
N TYR A 150 20.95 -38.31 55.90
CA TYR A 150 21.67 -38.12 57.18
C TYR A 150 20.77 -38.38 58.41
N GLY A 151 19.73 -39.20 58.27
CA GLY A 151 18.85 -39.65 59.36
C GLY A 151 19.07 -41.12 59.68
#